data_AF-D8G416-F1
#
_entry.id   AF-D8G416-F1
#
_cell.length_a   1.000
_cell.length_b   1.000
_cell.length_c   1.000
_cell.angle_alpha   90.00
_cell.angle_beta   90.00
_cell.angle_gamma   90.00
#
_symmetry.space_group_name_H-M   'P 1'
#
loop_
_entity.id
_entity.type
_entity.pdbx_description
1 polymer ?
#
loop_
_entity_poly.entity_id
_entity_poly.type
_entity_poly.pdbx_seq_one_letter_code
_entity_poly.pdbx_strand_id
1 'polypeptide(L)' 'MALKYLIDENVDPIYPTQLRIRQPELIIRVIGEPSIPAKGTKDPEILEWCMVLGI' A
#
# COMPACT_ATOMS: atom_id res chain seq x y z
N MET A 1 13.35 3.19 -11.72
CA MET A 1 12.85 2.46 -10.53
C MET A 1 11.58 3.15 -10.11
N ALA A 2 10.43 2.47 -10.17
CA ALA A 2 9.17 3.04 -9.72
C ALA A 2 9.11 3.00 -8.19
N LEU A 3 8.80 4.12 -7.56
CA LEU A 3 8.56 4.17 -6.12
C LEU A 3 7.27 3.41 -5.81
N LYS A 4 7.38 2.49 -4.86
CA LYS A 4 6.24 1.69 -4.37
C LYS A 4 5.84 2.25 -3.02
N TYR A 5 4.55 2.47 -2.83
CA TYR A 5 4.01 2.99 -1.60
C TYR A 5 2.93 2.04 -1.08
N LEU A 6 3.03 1.71 0.20
CA LEU A 6 1.98 1.03 0.93
C LEU A 6 1.21 2.06 1.75
N ILE A 7 -0.11 2.10 1.54
CA ILE A 7 -1.03 2.97 2.26
C ILE A 7 -1.78 2.15 3.29
N ASP A 8 -1.75 2.65 4.52
CA ASP A 8 -2.41 2.05 5.67
C ASP A 8 -3.93 2.05 5.55
N GLU A 9 -4.60 1.11 6.22
CA GLU A 9 -6.07 1.00 6.20
C GLU A 9 -6.80 2.19 6.83
N ASN A 10 -6.12 2.93 7.71
CA ASN A 10 -6.68 4.11 8.39
C ASN A 10 -6.61 5.37 7.50
N VAL A 11 -5.94 5.32 6.36
CA VAL A 11 -5.86 6.43 5.42
C VAL A 11 -7.12 6.46 4.57
N ASP A 12 -7.69 7.65 4.38
CA ASP A 12 -8.88 7.83 3.56
C ASP A 12 -8.61 7.34 2.11
N PRO A 13 -9.48 6.49 1.53
CA PRO A 13 -9.30 5.95 0.18
C PRO A 13 -9.25 7.03 -0.93
N ILE A 14 -9.64 8.28 -0.64
CA ILE A 14 -9.46 9.39 -1.56
C ILE A 14 -7.98 9.64 -1.88
N TYR A 15 -7.07 9.42 -0.94
CA TYR A 15 -5.63 9.64 -1.13
C TYR A 15 -5.01 8.67 -2.16
N PRO A 16 -5.09 7.33 -2.00
CA PRO A 16 -4.59 6.41 -3.03
C PRO A 16 -5.24 6.67 -4.38
N THR A 17 -6.53 7.00 -4.41
CA THR A 17 -7.26 7.30 -5.65
C THR A 17 -6.69 8.53 -6.35
N GLN A 18 -6.54 9.65 -5.62
CA GLN A 18 -6.00 10.89 -6.19
C GLN A 18 -4.52 10.75 -6.57
N LEU A 19 -3.73 10.02 -5.79
CA LEU A 19 -2.32 9.77 -6.11
C LEU A 19 -2.17 8.91 -7.36
N ARG A 20 -2.98 7.85 -7.53
CA ARG A 20 -3.02 7.04 -8.76
C ARG A 20 -3.38 7.90 -9.99
N ILE A 21 -4.28 8.87 -9.83
CA ILE A 21 -4.67 9.79 -10.91
C ILE A 21 -3.56 10.80 -11.22
N ARG A 22 -2.97 11.43 -10.19
CA ARG A 22 -1.99 12.51 -10.37
C ARG A 22 -0.59 12.00 -10.73
N GLN A 23 -0.23 10.81 -10.25
CA GLN A 23 1.07 10.19 -10.45
C GLN A 23 0.90 8.69 -10.75
N PRO A 24 0.46 8.34 -11.98
CA PRO A 24 0.24 6.95 -12.38
C PRO A 24 1.52 6.10 -12.44
N GLU A 25 2.69 6.74 -12.42
CA GLU A 25 3.99 6.07 -12.37
C GLU A 25 4.32 5.49 -10.98
N LEU A 26 3.58 5.91 -9.93
CA LEU A 26 3.72 5.37 -8.58
C LEU A 26 2.92 4.07 -8.42
N ILE A 27 3.56 3.04 -7.86
CA ILE A 27 2.89 1.78 -7.54
C ILE A 27 2.31 1.91 -6.13
N ILE A 28 1.02 2.22 -6.04
CA ILE A 28 0.32 2.37 -4.75
C ILE A 28 -0.46 1.10 -4.41
N ARG A 29 -0.16 0.52 -3.25
CA ARG A 29 -0.88 -0.60 -2.62
C ARG A 29 -1.64 -0.08 -1.40
N VAL A 30 -2.85 -0.57 -1.16
CA VAL A 30 -3.63 -0.21 0.04
C VAL A 30 -3.89 -1.44 0.89
N ILE A 31 -3.68 -1.35 2.20
CA ILE A 31 -4.02 -2.43 3.15
C ILE A 31 -5.51 -2.77 3.01
N GLY A 32 -5.81 -4.05 2.88
CA GLY A 32 -7.14 -4.59 2.62
C GLY A 32 -7.50 -4.78 1.14
N GLU A 33 -6.64 -4.40 0.19
CA GLU A 33 -6.79 -4.82 -1.22
C GLU A 33 -6.43 -6.30 -1.40
N PRO A 34 -6.99 -6.99 -2.42
CA PRO A 34 -6.61 -8.35 -2.74
C PRO A 34 -5.10 -8.46 -3.02
N SER A 35 -4.47 -9.49 -2.44
CA SER A 35 -3.02 -9.74 -2.42
C SER A 35 -2.19 -8.81 -1.52
N ILE A 36 -2.82 -7.92 -0.77
CA ILE A 36 -2.21 -7.04 0.25
C ILE A 36 -2.66 -7.54 1.63
N PRO A 37 -1.90 -7.28 2.71
CA PRO A 37 -2.32 -7.64 4.06
C PRO A 37 -3.74 -7.17 4.35
N ALA A 38 -4.47 -8.00 5.11
CA ALA A 38 -5.85 -7.69 5.45
C ALA A 38 -5.91 -6.50 6.41
N LYS A 39 -7.09 -5.89 6.50
CA LYS A 39 -7.38 -4.92 7.55
C LYS A 39 -7.23 -5.56 8.92
N GLY A 40 -6.54 -4.89 9.83
CA GLY A 40 -6.17 -5.38 11.16
C GLY A 40 -4.91 -6.23 11.20
N THR A 41 -4.14 -6.37 10.12
CA THR A 41 -2.82 -6.99 10.17
C THR A 41 -1.88 -6.13 11.02
N LYS A 42 -1.12 -6.76 11.92
CA LYS A 42 -0.21 -6.02 12.81
C LYS A 42 0.97 -5.44 12.04
N ASP A 43 1.50 -4.32 12.51
CA ASP A 43 2.66 -3.66 11.90
C ASP A 43 3.85 -4.60 11.64
N PRO A 44 4.23 -5.53 12.56
CA PRO A 44 5.36 -6.44 12.32
C PRO A 44 5.14 -7.35 11.10
N GLU A 45 3.91 -7.82 10.89
CA GLU A 45 3.55 -8.68 9.74
C GLU A 45 3.54 -7.86 8.45
N ILE A 46 3.08 -6.60 8.51
CA ILE A 46 3.13 -5.67 7.37
C ILE A 46 4.58 -5.39 6.97
N LEU A 47 5.48 -5.17 7.94
CA LEU A 47 6.89 -4.91 7.68
C LEU A 47 7.60 -6.12 7.06
N GLU A 48 7.33 -7.33 7.56
CA GLU A 48 7.85 -8.57 6.97
C GLU A 48 7.34 -8.74 5.53
N TRP A 49 6.06 -8.45 5.30
CA TRP A 49 5.47 -8.48 3.96
C TRP A 49 6.13 -7.48 3.00
N CYS A 50 6.40 -6.25 3.46
CA CYS A 50 7.13 -5.25 2.68
C CYS A 50 8.54 -5.76 2.31
N MET A 51 9.23 -6.38 3.26
CA MET A 51 10.57 -6.93 3.06
C MET A 51 10.58 -8.04 2.01
N VAL A 52 9.61 -8.96 2.05
CA VAL A 52 9.50 -10.09 1.11
C VAL A 52 9.20 -9.62 -0.31
N LEU A 53 8.34 -8.61 -0.48
CA LEU A 53 7.95 -8.10 -1.80
C LEU A 53 8.88 -7.03 -2.37
N GLY A 54 9.85 -6.56 -1.58
CA GLY A 54 10.77 -5.49 -1.97
C GLY A 54 10.02 -4.24 -2.40
N ILE A 55 9.07 -3.81 -1.57
CA ILE A 55 8.36 -2.54 -1.74
C ILE A 55 8.87 -1.47 -0.79
#